data_AF-A0A658NLG4-F1
#
_entry.id   AF-A0A658NLG4-F1
#
_cell.length_a   1.000
_cell.length_b   1.000
_cell.length_c   1.000
_cell.angle_alpha   90.00
_cell.angle_beta   90.00
_cell.angle_gamma   90.00
#
_symmetry.space_group_name_H-M   'P 1'
#
loop_
_entity.id
_entity.type
_entity.pdbx_description
1 polymer ?
#
loop_
_entity_poly.entity_id
_entity_poly.type
_entity_poly.pdbx_seq_one_letter_code
_entity_poly.pdbx_strand_id
1 'polypeptide(L)'
;GKSSLMNRVQPGLGLAVREVSTHKDRGRHTTVVRELFPLTGGGYVADLPGLRRLSLWDTQPEELDGYFPELRELVKLCQFNDCAHYEEPGCAV
;
A
#
# COMPACT_ATOMS: atom_id res chain seq x y z
N GLY A 1 -2.18 -13.53 -5.16
CA GLY A 1 -1.95 -13.25 -3.73
C GLY A 1 -3.23 -12.85 -3.01
N LYS A 2 -3.80 -11.68 -3.33
CA LYS A 2 -4.96 -11.09 -2.62
C LYS A 2 -6.18 -12.03 -2.51
N SER A 3 -6.66 -12.58 -3.61
CA SER A 3 -7.85 -13.46 -3.61
C SER A 3 -7.63 -14.78 -2.83
N SER A 4 -6.39 -15.29 -2.80
CA SER A 4 -6.04 -16.46 -1.97
C SER A 4 -6.03 -16.12 -0.48
N LEU A 5 -5.54 -14.93 -0.10
CA LEU A 5 -5.60 -14.45 1.28
C LEU A 5 -7.06 -14.25 1.72
N MET A 6 -7.90 -13.66 0.87
CA MET A 6 -9.31 -13.44 1.17
C MET A 6 -10.06 -14.75 1.43
N ASN A 7 -9.83 -15.79 0.62
CA ASN A 7 -10.41 -17.11 0.83
C ASN A 7 -9.94 -17.80 2.13
N ARG A 8 -8.78 -17.42 2.69
CA ARG A 8 -8.34 -17.89 4.01
C ARG A 8 -8.99 -17.10 5.15
N VAL A 9 -9.17 -15.79 4.97
CA VAL A 9 -9.81 -14.92 5.96
C VAL A 9 -11.29 -15.28 6.13
N GLN A 10 -12.00 -15.54 5.03
CA GLN A 10 -13.38 -16.00 5.05
C GLN A 10 -13.58 -17.09 3.98
N PRO A 11 -13.51 -18.37 4.40
CA PRO A 11 -13.84 -19.48 3.52
C PRO A 11 -15.26 -19.32 2.94
N GLY A 12 -15.41 -19.55 1.65
CA GLY A 12 -16.72 -19.45 0.97
C GLY A 12 -17.01 -18.11 0.28
N LEU A 13 -16.06 -17.15 0.27
CA LEU A 13 -16.18 -15.92 -0.52
C LEU A 13 -16.32 -16.15 -2.04
N GLY A 14 -16.07 -17.37 -2.53
CA GLY A 14 -16.29 -17.74 -3.94
C GLY A 14 -15.36 -17.03 -4.93
N LEU A 15 -14.31 -16.36 -4.45
CA LEU A 15 -13.36 -15.65 -5.31
C LEU A 15 -12.64 -16.64 -6.21
N ALA A 16 -12.70 -16.40 -7.52
CA ALA A 16 -12.02 -17.22 -8.51
C ALA A 16 -10.50 -17.12 -8.34
N VAL A 17 -9.88 -18.16 -7.76
CA VAL A 17 -8.42 -18.30 -7.69
C VAL A 17 -7.99 -19.09 -8.92
N ARG A 18 -7.51 -18.40 -9.97
CA ARG A 18 -6.88 -19.10 -11.10
C ARG A 18 -5.47 -19.56 -10.73
N GLU A 19 -5.09 -20.74 -11.19
CA GLU A 19 -3.72 -21.25 -11.10
C GLU A 19 -2.73 -20.25 -11.72
N VAL A 20 -1.56 -20.12 -11.10
CA VAL A 20 -0.49 -19.23 -11.53
C VAL A 20 -0.05 -19.65 -12.93
N SER A 21 -0.15 -18.77 -13.92
CA SER A 21 0.25 -19.09 -15.29
C SER A 21 1.73 -19.47 -15.35
N THR A 22 2.03 -20.70 -15.75
CA THR A 22 3.36 -21.32 -15.91
C THR A 22 4.28 -20.64 -16.93
N HIS A 23 3.81 -19.57 -17.60
CA HIS A 23 4.52 -18.91 -18.68
C HIS A 23 5.22 -17.60 -18.28
N LYS A 24 4.94 -17.04 -17.09
CA LYS A 24 5.57 -15.81 -16.58
C LYS A 24 5.59 -15.85 -15.05
N ASP A 25 6.77 -15.69 -14.45
CA ASP A 25 7.07 -15.60 -13.00
C ASP A 25 6.43 -14.41 -12.26
N ARG A 26 5.29 -13.90 -12.74
CA ARG A 26 4.54 -12.83 -12.09
C ARG A 26 3.07 -13.21 -12.04
N GLY A 27 2.57 -13.44 -10.82
CA GLY A 27 1.15 -13.68 -10.57
C GLY A 27 0.29 -12.64 -11.26
N ARG A 28 -0.47 -13.06 -12.27
CA ARG A 28 -1.38 -12.20 -13.02
C ARG A 28 -2.57 -11.91 -12.12
N HIS A 29 -2.60 -10.70 -11.55
CA HIS A 29 -3.79 -10.18 -10.89
C HIS A 29 -4.90 -10.07 -11.94
N THR A 30 -5.91 -10.92 -11.83
CA THR A 30 -7.06 -10.98 -12.75
C THR A 30 -8.33 -10.37 -12.17
N THR A 31 -8.27 -9.70 -11.01
CA THR A 31 -9.41 -8.91 -10.54
C THR A 31 -9.45 -7.62 -11.36
N VAL A 32 -10.30 -7.61 -12.39
CA VAL A 32 -10.55 -6.44 -13.27
C VAL A 32 -11.66 -5.56 -12.68
N VAL A 33 -12.45 -6.09 -11.75
CA VAL A 33 -13.60 -5.42 -11.13
C VAL A 33 -13.25 -5.00 -9.71
N ARG A 34 -13.70 -3.82 -9.29
CA ARG A 34 -13.66 -3.40 -7.89
C ARG A 34 -14.84 -4.05 -7.19
N GLU A 35 -14.57 -4.97 -6.27
CA GLU A 35 -15.62 -5.68 -5.54
C GLU A 35 -15.49 -5.43 -4.04
N LEU A 36 -16.62 -5.30 -3.37
CA LEU A 36 -16.71 -5.09 -1.92
C LEU A 36 -17.42 -6.30 -1.31
N PHE A 37 -16.73 -7.02 -0.44
CA PHE A 37 -17.21 -8.25 0.17
C PHE A 37 -17.59 -8.02 1.64
N PRO A 38 -18.82 -8.31 2.06
CA PRO A 38 -19.17 -8.29 3.49
C PRO A 38 -18.48 -9.43 4.24
N LEU A 39 -18.00 -9.12 5.44
CA LEU A 39 -17.41 -10.12 6.33
C LEU A 39 -18.42 -10.63 7.36
N THR A 40 -18.37 -11.92 7.70
CA THR A 40 -19.22 -12.52 8.74
C THR A 40 -18.99 -11.92 10.12
N GLY A 41 -17.76 -11.46 10.40
CA GLY A 41 -17.42 -10.74 11.63
C GLY A 41 -17.83 -9.26 11.65
N GLY A 42 -18.50 -8.78 10.60
CA GLY A 42 -18.80 -7.37 10.39
C GLY A 42 -17.72 -6.64 9.60
N GLY A 43 -18.12 -5.54 8.94
CA GLY A 43 -17.25 -4.78 8.04
C GLY A 43 -17.17 -5.38 6.63
N TYR A 44 -16.25 -4.83 5.82
CA TYR A 44 -16.12 -5.17 4.41
C TYR A 44 -14.65 -5.24 3.97
N VAL A 45 -14.38 -6.04 2.94
CA VAL A 45 -13.09 -6.07 2.23
C VAL A 45 -13.29 -5.61 0.80
N ALA A 46 -12.53 -4.59 0.39
CA ALA A 46 -12.49 -4.17 -1.01
C ALA A 46 -11.35 -4.89 -1.74
N ASP A 47 -11.67 -5.71 -2.76
CA ASP A 47 -10.66 -6.20 -3.71
C ASP A 47 -10.46 -5.14 -4.79
N LEU A 48 -9.27 -4.56 -4.81
CA LEU A 48 -8.85 -3.57 -5.81
C LEU A 48 -7.78 -4.21 -6.72
N PRO A 49 -7.79 -3.89 -8.02
CA PRO A 49 -6.70 -4.29 -8.92
C PRO A 49 -5.34 -3.92 -8.32
N GLY A 50 -4.33 -4.77 -8.54
CA GLY A 50 -2.99 -4.51 -8.05
C GLY A 50 -2.50 -3.13 -8.50
N LEU A 51 -2.06 -2.32 -7.54
CA LEU A 51 -1.55 -0.97 -7.80
C LEU A 51 -0.21 -1.09 -8.52
N ARG A 52 -0.15 -0.61 -9.78
CA ARG A 52 1.08 -0.66 -10.60
C ARG A 52 1.81 0.66 -10.69
N ARG A 53 1.09 1.76 -10.48
CA ARG A 53 1.63 3.11 -10.39
C ARG A 53 0.89 3.83 -9.28
N LEU A 54 1.66 4.45 -8.41
CA LEU A 54 1.21 5.44 -7.45
C LEU A 54 1.54 6.80 -8.04
N SER A 55 0.55 7.67 -8.07
CA SER A 55 0.75 9.09 -8.34
C SER A 55 0.39 9.79 -7.04
N LEU A 56 1.33 10.57 -6.52
CA LEU A 56 1.09 11.44 -5.37
C LEU A 56 0.34 12.65 -5.91
N TRP A 57 -0.95 12.71 -5.59
CA TRP A 57 -1.79 13.86 -5.89
C TRP A 57 -2.01 14.60 -4.58
N ASP A 58 -1.98 15.93 -4.63
CA ASP A 58 -2.25 16.76 -3.47
C ASP A 58 -1.30 16.47 -2.29
N THR A 59 0.00 16.32 -2.61
CA THR A 59 1.06 16.13 -1.63
C THR A 59 2.18 17.09 -1.94
N GLN A 60 2.56 17.91 -0.97
CA GLN A 60 3.72 18.77 -1.06
C GLN A 60 4.98 18.01 -0.63
N PRO A 61 6.16 18.27 -1.24
CA PRO A 61 7.41 17.61 -0.88
C PRO A 61 7.71 17.66 0.63
N GLU A 62 7.38 18.76 1.27
CA GLU A 62 7.62 19.03 2.70
C GLU A 62 6.72 18.20 3.63
N GLU A 63 5.69 17.53 3.10
CA GLU A 63 4.81 16.65 3.88
C GLU A 63 5.27 15.18 3.83
N LEU A 64 6.16 14.84 2.90
CA LEU A 64 6.51 13.45 2.61
C LEU A 64 7.22 12.77 3.78
N ASP A 65 8.13 13.48 4.44
CA ASP A 65 8.89 12.96 5.59
C ASP A 65 7.96 12.56 6.75
N GLY A 66 6.87 13.28 6.95
CA GLY A 66 5.82 12.98 7.91
C GLY A 66 5.01 11.71 7.58
N TYR A 67 5.04 11.22 6.34
CA TYR A 67 4.37 9.98 5.94
C TYR A 67 5.21 8.72 6.18
N PHE A 68 6.51 8.85 6.45
CA PHE A 68 7.40 7.73 6.81
C PHE A 68 7.51 7.62 8.33
N PRO A 69 6.96 6.56 8.96
CA PRO A 69 6.98 6.40 10.42
C PRO A 69 8.37 6.49 11.06
N GLU A 70 9.39 6.00 10.35
CA GLU A 70 10.79 6.03 10.76
C GLU A 70 11.42 7.43 10.73
N LEU A 71 10.95 8.31 9.83
CA LEU A 71 11.46 9.67 9.69
C LEU A 71 10.70 10.66 10.57
N ARG A 72 9.39 10.48 10.72
CA ARG A 72 8.47 11.42 11.41
C ARG A 72 8.99 11.91 12.77
N GLU A 73 9.57 11.02 13.58
CA GLU A 73 10.08 11.39 14.91
C GLU A 73 11.44 12.11 14.88
N LEU A 74 12.20 11.97 13.80
CA LEU A 74 13.51 12.59 13.60
C LEU A 74 13.40 14.00 13.01
N VAL A 75 12.40 14.25 12.15
CA VAL A 75 12.19 15.54 11.47
C VAL A 75 12.16 16.72 12.46
N LYS A 76 11.49 16.56 13.61
CA LYS A 76 11.41 17.59 14.66
C LYS A 76 12.75 17.89 15.37
N LEU A 77 13.76 17.06 15.14
CA LEU A 77 15.11 17.21 15.68
C LEU A 77 16.08 17.81 14.66
N CYS A 78 15.65 18.01 13.40
CA CYS A 78 16.46 18.73 12.42
C CYS A 78 16.68 20.17 12.88
N GLN A 79 17.87 20.68 12.60
CA GLN A 79 18.22 22.06 12.92
C GLN A 79 17.32 23.09 12.19
N PHE A 80 16.82 22.74 11.00
CA PHE A 80 16.01 23.59 10.13
C PHE A 80 14.62 23.00 9.91
N ASN A 81 13.60 23.87 9.87
CA ASN A 81 12.19 23.47 9.71
C ASN A 81 11.82 23.07 8.28
N ASP A 82 12.65 23.44 7.30
CA ASP A 82 12.51 23.18 5.86
C ASP A 82 13.63 22.27 5.34
N CYS A 83 14.21 21.44 6.23
CA CYS A 83 15.26 20.49 5.90
C CYS A 83 14.77 19.48 4.85
N ALA A 84 15.45 19.40 3.70
CA ALA A 84 15.15 18.44 2.64
C ALA A 84 15.82 17.07 2.87
N HIS A 85 16.58 16.94 3.95
CA HIS A 85 17.23 15.70 4.41
C HIS A 85 18.20 15.11 3.37
N TYR A 86 19.01 15.97 2.75
CA TYR A 86 19.96 15.57 1.71
C TYR A 86 21.42 15.86 2.10
N GLU A 87 21.77 17.13 2.32
CA GLU A 87 23.15 17.56 2.62
C GLU A 87 23.19 18.60 3.76
N GLU A 88 22.05 18.91 4.37
CA GLU A 88 21.93 19.96 5.37
C GLU A 88 22.72 19.63 6.64
N PRO A 89 23.56 20.56 7.13
CA PRO A 89 24.23 20.38 8.40
C PRO A 89 23.19 20.36 9.54
N GLY A 90 23.34 19.43 10.48
CA GLY A 90 22.38 19.29 11.58
C GLY A 90 21.05 18.62 11.18
N CYS A 91 21.00 17.94 10.04
CA CYS A 91 19.94 17.00 9.71
C CYS A 91 19.95 15.81 10.69
N ALA A 92 18.76 15.43 11.19
CA ALA A 92 18.59 14.31 12.12
C ALA A 92 18.05 13.03 11.44
N VAL A 93 17.64 13.15 10.18
CA VAL A 93 17.29 12.05 9.25
C VAL A 93 18.54 11.59 8.51
#